data_AF-A0AAP3EN67-F1
#
_entry.id   AF-A0AAP3EN67-F1
#
_cell.length_a   1.000
_cell.length_b   1.000
_cell.length_c   1.000
_cell.angle_alpha   90.00
_cell.angle_beta   90.00
_cell.angle_gamma   90.00
#
_symmetry.space_group_name_H-M   'P 1'
#
loop_
_entity.id
_entity.type
_entity.pdbx_description
1 polymer ?
#
loop_
_entity_poly.entity_id
_entity_poly.type
_entity_poly.pdbx_seq_one_letter_code
_entity_poly.pdbx_strand_id
1 'polypeptide(L)'
;SPAIRDGANWHAFYGGEESDDLNARQVAGDICSRFFDIHGAMVETNMSEKTLSIEMNKLKQARYSIGIAMSEEKYSGIIGALRG
;
A
#
# COMPACT_ATOMS: atom_id res chain seq x y z
N SER A 1 -2.27 4.80 -6.26
CA SER A 1 -1.05 4.17 -6.79
C SER A 1 -1.36 3.21 -7.93
N PRO A 2 -0.62 3.20 -9.06
CA PRO A 2 -0.77 2.20 -10.13
C PRO A 2 -0.31 0.80 -9.66
N ALA A 3 -0.46 -0.24 -10.49
CA ALA A 3 -0.01 -1.61 -10.22
C ALA A 3 1.46 -1.65 -9.80
N ILE A 4 1.77 -2.48 -8.81
CA ILE A 4 3.12 -2.67 -8.25
C ILE A 4 4.10 -3.23 -9.29
N ARG A 5 3.61 -3.92 -10.33
CA ARG A 5 4.44 -4.62 -11.31
C ARG A 5 5.10 -3.71 -12.35
N ASP A 6 4.50 -2.56 -12.69
CA ASP A 6 4.95 -1.68 -13.79
C ASP A 6 4.87 -0.17 -13.47
N GLY A 7 4.51 0.20 -12.24
CA GLY A 7 4.37 1.59 -11.84
C GLY A 7 5.70 2.28 -11.63
N ALA A 8 6.24 2.95 -12.66
CA ALA A 8 7.43 3.81 -12.59
C ALA A 8 7.46 4.76 -11.37
N ASN A 9 6.30 5.05 -10.79
CA ASN A 9 6.12 5.94 -9.65
C ASN A 9 6.59 5.36 -8.29
N TRP A 10 6.50 4.04 -8.05
CA TRP A 10 6.94 3.47 -6.76
C TRP A 10 8.45 3.34 -6.71
N HIS A 11 9.05 2.86 -7.80
CA HIS A 11 10.49 2.88 -7.99
C HIS A 11 11.05 4.31 -7.91
N ALA A 12 10.35 5.31 -8.45
CA ALA A 12 10.77 6.71 -8.34
C ALA A 12 10.63 7.28 -6.91
N PHE A 13 9.67 6.80 -6.13
CA PHE A 13 9.38 7.32 -4.79
C PHE A 13 10.18 6.62 -3.69
N TYR A 14 10.25 5.29 -3.72
CA TYR A 14 10.91 4.47 -2.69
C TYR A 14 12.31 4.00 -3.08
N GLY A 15 12.65 4.00 -4.37
CA GLY A 15 13.89 3.43 -4.89
C GLY A 15 13.71 2.01 -5.45
N GLY A 16 14.68 1.55 -6.23
CA GLY A 16 14.61 0.26 -6.91
C GLY A 16 14.66 -0.94 -5.96
N GLU A 17 15.62 -0.93 -5.02
CA GLU A 17 15.78 -2.03 -4.04
C GLU A 17 14.52 -2.19 -3.17
N GLU A 18 13.97 -1.10 -2.66
CA GLU A 18 12.70 -1.14 -1.92
C GLU A 18 11.52 -1.61 -2.78
N SER A 19 11.45 -1.23 -4.06
CA SER A 19 10.36 -1.67 -4.94
C SER A 19 10.39 -3.19 -5.19
N ASP A 20 11.59 -3.77 -5.29
CA ASP A 20 11.77 -5.22 -5.44
C ASP A 20 11.39 -5.96 -4.15
N ASP A 21 11.75 -5.42 -2.98
CA ASP A 21 11.33 -5.96 -1.67
C ASP A 21 9.81 -5.97 -1.54
N LEU A 22 9.12 -4.88 -1.88
CA LEU A 22 7.67 -4.79 -1.83
C LEU A 22 6.99 -5.84 -2.73
N ASN A 23 7.55 -6.09 -3.91
CA ASN A 23 7.09 -7.15 -4.81
C ASN A 23 7.31 -8.55 -4.22
N ALA A 24 8.51 -8.82 -3.70
CA ALA A 24 8.85 -10.10 -3.08
C ALA A 24 7.92 -10.43 -1.91
N ARG A 25 7.46 -9.39 -1.20
CA ARG A 25 6.57 -9.49 -0.03
C ARG A 25 5.09 -9.45 -0.39
N GLN A 26 4.77 -9.53 -1.68
CA GLN A 26 3.39 -9.62 -2.19
C GLN A 26 2.49 -8.46 -1.72
N VAL A 27 3.08 -7.27 -1.58
CA VAL A 27 2.31 -6.06 -1.34
C VAL A 27 1.32 -5.90 -2.49
N ALA A 28 0.09 -5.51 -2.17
CA ALA A 28 -0.98 -5.24 -3.15
C ALA A 28 -1.21 -3.73 -3.32
N GLY A 29 -0.94 -2.93 -2.29
CA GLY A 29 -0.98 -1.48 -2.32
C GLY A 29 -0.53 -0.86 -0.99
N ASP A 30 -0.66 0.47 -0.90
CA ASP A 30 -0.43 1.25 0.31
C ASP A 30 -1.56 2.24 0.57
N ILE A 31 -1.76 2.60 1.84
CA ILE A 31 -2.51 3.77 2.28
C ILE A 31 -1.59 4.55 3.22
N CYS A 32 -1.28 5.81 2.89
CA CYS A 32 -0.38 6.65 3.69
C CYS A 32 0.98 5.98 3.95
N SER A 33 1.58 5.31 2.94
CA SER A 33 2.82 4.54 3.08
C SER A 33 2.74 3.40 4.11
N ARG A 34 1.53 2.91 4.41
CA ARG A 34 1.29 1.69 5.17
C ARG A 34 0.86 0.60 4.19
N PHE A 35 1.72 -0.39 4.00
CA PHE A 35 1.57 -1.42 2.97
C PHE A 35 0.68 -2.58 3.44
N PHE A 36 -0.07 -3.16 2.51
CA PHE A 36 -0.94 -4.31 2.76
C PHE A 36 -0.96 -5.27 1.57
N ASP A 37 -1.34 -6.52 1.83
CA ASP A 37 -1.50 -7.56 0.82
C ASP A 37 -2.92 -7.58 0.20
N ILE A 38 -3.16 -8.50 -0.75
CA ILE A 38 -4.46 -8.61 -1.43
C ILE A 38 -5.59 -9.07 -0.50
N HIS A 39 -5.25 -9.61 0.67
CA HIS A 39 -6.20 -10.02 1.70
C HIS A 39 -6.48 -8.91 2.72
N GLY A 40 -5.82 -7.75 2.60
CA GLY A 40 -5.97 -6.61 3.51
C GLY A 40 -5.13 -6.74 4.79
N ALA A 41 -4.22 -7.73 4.86
CA ALA A 41 -3.31 -7.87 5.97
C ALA A 41 -2.14 -6.88 5.83
N MET A 42 -1.73 -6.29 6.96
CA MET A 42 -0.59 -5.36 7.00
C MET A 42 0.70 -6.09 6.66
N VAL A 43 1.54 -5.45 5.84
CA VAL A 43 2.85 -5.96 5.44
C VAL A 43 3.92 -5.03 6.02
N GLU A 44 4.63 -5.48 7.06
CA GLU A 44 5.66 -4.66 7.72
C GLU A 44 6.93 -4.56 6.91
N THR A 45 7.39 -3.38 6.50
CA THR A 45 8.59 -3.23 5.65
C THR A 45 9.72 -2.54 6.41
N ASN A 46 10.92 -2.51 5.84
CA ASN A 46 12.03 -1.71 6.38
C ASN A 46 11.72 -0.20 6.47
N MET A 47 10.70 0.27 5.73
CA MET A 47 10.22 1.65 5.78
C MET A 47 9.23 1.89 6.91
N SER A 48 8.62 0.84 7.48
CA SER A 48 7.54 0.98 8.48
C SER A 48 7.98 1.77 9.71
N GLU A 49 9.20 1.51 10.22
CA GLU A 49 9.79 2.22 11.36
C GLU A 49 10.25 3.65 11.02
N LYS A 50 10.50 3.92 9.74
CA LYS A 50 10.96 5.22 9.23
C LYS A 50 9.80 6.11 8.77
N THR A 51 8.57 5.60 8.79
CA THR A 51 7.39 6.27 8.25
C THR A 51 6.63 6.99 9.37
N LEU A 52 6.58 8.33 9.26
CA LEU A 52 5.71 9.19 10.06
C LEU A 52 4.37 9.38 9.32
N SER A 53 3.42 8.49 9.55
CA SER A 53 2.06 8.58 9.00
C SER A 53 1.03 8.05 10.00
N ILE A 54 -0.26 8.19 9.69
CA ILE A 54 -1.33 7.65 10.53
C ILE A 54 -1.23 6.12 10.57
N GLU A 55 -1.37 5.55 11.78
CA GLU A 55 -1.49 4.10 11.94
C GLU A 55 -2.81 3.59 11.38
N MET A 56 -2.80 2.44 10.71
CA MET A 56 -4.00 1.87 10.10
C MET A 56 -5.10 1.59 11.13
N ASN A 57 -4.74 1.17 12.34
CA ASN A 57 -5.69 0.98 13.43
C ASN A 57 -6.39 2.29 13.85
N LYS A 58 -5.71 3.44 13.73
CA LYS A 58 -6.31 4.76 13.97
C LYS A 58 -7.22 5.18 12.82
N LEU A 59 -6.82 4.92 11.58
CA LEU A 59 -7.65 5.21 10.41
C LEU A 59 -8.96 4.42 10.42
N LYS A 60 -8.92 3.13 10.81
CA LYS A 60 -10.12 2.28 10.96
C LYS A 60 -11.09 2.76 12.04
N GLN A 61 -10.63 3.54 13.02
CA GLN A 61 -11.47 4.13 14.06
C GLN A 61 -12.17 5.42 13.62
N ALA A 62 -11.79 5.99 12.48
CA ALA A 62 -12.46 7.17 11.96
C ALA A 62 -13.93 6.84 11.64
N ARG A 63 -14.85 7.77 11.95
CA ARG A 63 -16.27 7.61 11.64
C ARG A 63 -16.52 7.27 10.16
N TYR A 64 -15.73 7.89 9.28
CA TYR A 64 -15.71 7.59 7.85
C TYR A 64 -14.26 7.55 7.37
N SER A 65 -13.89 6.46 6.71
CA SER A 65 -12.64 6.33 5.94
C SER A 65 -13.02 6.23 4.47
N ILE A 66 -12.78 7.28 3.69
CA ILE A 66 -13.24 7.39 2.30
C ILE A 66 -12.03 7.28 1.37
N GLY A 67 -11.91 6.14 0.69
CA GLY A 67 -10.92 5.92 -0.35
C GLY A 67 -11.45 6.33 -1.72
N ILE A 68 -10.64 7.05 -2.50
CA ILE A 68 -10.95 7.40 -3.90
C ILE A 68 -9.83 6.83 -4.77
N ALA A 69 -10.17 5.84 -5.59
CA ALA A 69 -9.24 5.20 -6.50
C ALA A 69 -9.97 4.72 -7.77
N MET A 70 -9.31 4.86 -8.91
CA MET A 70 -9.75 4.33 -10.21
C MET A 70 -8.53 3.90 -11.03
N SER A 71 -8.76 2.90 -11.89
CA SER A 71 -7.88 2.26 -12.90
C SER A 71 -7.76 0.74 -12.67
N GLU A 72 -7.75 -0.03 -13.76
CA GLU A 72 -7.61 -1.50 -13.75
C GLU A 72 -6.29 -1.93 -13.09
N GLU A 73 -5.23 -1.17 -13.31
CA GLU A 73 -3.90 -1.45 -12.74
C GLU A 73 -3.92 -1.39 -11.19
N LYS A 74 -4.91 -0.73 -10.58
CA LYS A 74 -5.03 -0.61 -9.12
C LYS A 74 -5.88 -1.69 -8.50
N TYR A 75 -6.36 -2.65 -9.29
CA TYR A 75 -7.28 -3.69 -8.84
C TYR A 75 -6.82 -4.36 -7.53
N SER A 76 -5.56 -4.80 -7.46
CA SER A 76 -5.01 -5.44 -6.26
C SER A 76 -5.05 -4.53 -5.03
N GLY A 77 -4.64 -3.26 -5.19
CA GLY A 77 -4.61 -2.28 -4.11
C GLY A 77 -6.01 -1.90 -3.63
N ILE A 78 -6.97 -1.74 -4.55
CA ILE A 78 -8.36 -1.44 -4.23
C ILE A 78 -9.00 -2.62 -3.46
N ILE A 79 -8.80 -3.84 -3.95
CA ILE A 79 -9.36 -5.04 -3.30
C ILE A 79 -8.70 -5.29 -1.93
N GLY A 80 -7.38 -5.13 -1.80
CA GLY A 80 -6.69 -5.24 -0.51
C GLY A 80 -7.19 -4.22 0.49
N ALA A 81 -7.33 -2.95 0.08
CA ALA A 81 -7.83 -1.88 0.93
C ALA A 81 -9.29 -2.09 1.40
N LEU A 82 -10.14 -2.68 0.57
CA LEU A 82 -11.54 -2.98 0.93
C LEU A 82 -11.67 -4.17 1.89
N ARG A 83 -10.71 -5.10 1.88
CA ARG A 83 -10.72 -6.31 2.72
C ARG A 83 -10.15 -6.08 4.12
N GLY A 84 -9.29 -5.08 4.28
CA GLY A 84 -8.64 -4.73 5.54
C GLY A 84 -9.44 -3.74 6.38
#